data_AF-A0A497H1I6-F1
#
_entry.id   AF-A0A497H1I6-F1
#
_cell.length_a   1.000
_cell.length_b   1.000
_cell.length_c   1.000
_cell.angle_alpha   90.00
_cell.angle_beta   90.00
_cell.angle_gamma   90.00
#
_symmetry.space_group_name_H-M   'P 1'
#
loop_
_entity.id
_entity.type
_entity.pdbx_description
1 polymer ?
#
loop_
_entity_poly.entity_id
_entity_poly.type
_entity_poly.pdbx_seq_one_letter_code
_entity_poly.pdbx_strand_id
1 'polypeptide(L)'
;MGKTGVANLPLHGGKAPRWLYQRMVKMADAISGIIIQEYGEERLLELISNPHWFQALSCVLGYDWHSSGTTTVTTAALKEALAPYDIAVAGGKGMARKTLGEIEEKAAQF
;
A
#
# COMPACT_ATOMS: atom_id res chain seq x y z
N MET A 1 -43.30 -4.96 2.06
CA MET A 1 -41.98 -5.53 2.39
C MET A 1 -41.41 -4.70 3.53
N GLY A 2 -41.26 -5.27 4.73
CA GLY A 2 -40.75 -4.55 5.90
C GLY A 2 -39.23 -4.38 5.85
N LYS A 3 -38.67 -3.41 6.58
CA LYS A 3 -37.23 -3.23 6.71
C LYS A 3 -36.59 -4.51 7.28
N THR A 4 -35.75 -5.20 6.51
CA THR A 4 -35.18 -6.50 6.87
C THR A 4 -33.86 -6.42 7.63
N GLY A 5 -33.25 -5.24 7.73
CA GLY A 5 -32.01 -5.04 8.48
C GLY A 5 -31.42 -3.63 8.36
N VAL A 6 -30.33 -3.42 9.10
CA VAL A 6 -29.47 -2.23 9.02
C VAL A 6 -28.03 -2.71 9.01
N ALA A 7 -27.26 -2.35 7.98
CA ALA A 7 -25.81 -2.49 7.98
C ALA A 7 -25.20 -1.15 8.41
N ASN A 8 -24.41 -1.15 9.47
CA ASN A 8 -23.64 0.02 9.87
C ASN A 8 -22.23 -0.12 9.32
N LEU A 9 -21.82 0.81 8.46
CA LEU A 9 -20.50 0.81 7.80
C LEU A 9 -19.77 2.09 8.21
N PRO A 10 -19.31 2.19 9.47
CA PRO A 10 -18.63 3.38 9.94
C PRO A 10 -17.28 3.54 9.26
N LEU A 11 -16.90 4.79 9.00
CA LEU A 11 -15.55 5.09 8.51
C LEU A 11 -14.57 5.03 9.69
N HIS A 12 -13.55 4.18 9.58
CA HIS A 12 -12.49 4.14 10.58
C HIS A 12 -11.42 5.21 10.28
N GLY A 13 -11.29 6.16 11.20
CA GLY A 13 -10.28 7.22 11.18
C GLY A 13 -9.14 6.97 12.16
N GLY A 14 -8.13 7.84 12.15
CA GLY A 14 -6.96 7.74 13.02
C GLY A 14 -5.69 7.30 12.29
N LYS A 15 -4.63 7.04 13.06
CA LYS A 15 -3.34 6.56 12.53
C LYS A 15 -3.20 5.06 12.79
N ALA A 16 -2.59 4.34 11.86
CA ALA A 16 -2.16 2.96 12.10
C ALA A 16 -1.30 2.92 13.37
N PRO A 17 -1.60 2.03 14.34
CA PRO A 17 -0.71 1.79 15.45
C PRO A 17 0.67 1.36 14.95
N ARG A 18 1.73 1.87 15.56
CA ARG A 18 3.12 1.61 15.12
C ARG A 18 3.44 0.11 15.05
N TRP A 19 2.94 -0.68 16.01
CA TRP A 19 3.14 -2.12 16.05
C TRP A 19 2.48 -2.84 14.86
N LEU A 20 1.33 -2.35 14.39
CA LEU A 20 0.61 -2.92 13.25
C LEU A 20 1.38 -2.56 11.98
N TYR A 21 1.72 -1.29 11.82
CA TYR A 21 2.47 -0.82 10.66
C TYR A 21 3.79 -1.58 10.45
N GLN A 22 4.54 -1.86 11.52
CA GLN A 22 5.75 -2.67 11.44
C GLN A 22 5.48 -4.10 10.93
N ARG A 23 4.32 -4.69 11.25
CA ARG A 23 3.90 -5.98 10.71
C ARG A 23 3.44 -5.87 9.26
N MET A 24 2.77 -4.78 8.89
CA MET A 24 2.38 -4.48 7.51
C MET A 24 3.61 -4.45 6.60
N VAL A 25 4.67 -3.73 7.00
CA VAL A 25 5.92 -3.64 6.22
C VAL A 25 6.53 -5.03 6.01
N LYS A 26 6.65 -5.84 7.07
CA LYS A 26 7.18 -7.21 6.97
C LYS A 26 6.36 -8.12 6.05
N MET A 27 5.03 -8.00 6.11
CA MET A 27 4.14 -8.77 5.24
C MET A 27 4.21 -8.29 3.79
N ALA A 28 4.29 -6.97 3.57
CA ALA A 28 4.43 -6.38 2.25
C ALA A 28 5.76 -6.80 1.59
N ASP A 29 6.85 -6.83 2.36
CA ASP A 29 8.16 -7.32 1.94
C ASP A 29 8.09 -8.79 1.53
N ALA A 30 7.54 -9.67 2.39
CA ALA A 30 7.41 -11.09 2.07
C ALA A 30 6.56 -11.36 0.81
N ILE A 31 5.40 -10.70 0.67
CA ILE A 31 4.51 -10.87 -0.48
C ILE A 31 5.14 -10.30 -1.76
N SER A 32 5.71 -9.09 -1.68
CA SER A 32 6.33 -8.47 -2.85
C SER A 32 7.57 -9.23 -3.28
N GLY A 33 8.40 -9.66 -2.33
CA GLY A 33 9.62 -10.42 -2.56
C GLY A 33 9.36 -11.74 -3.28
N ILE A 34 8.34 -12.52 -2.88
CA ILE A 34 8.02 -13.76 -3.58
C ILE A 34 7.47 -13.50 -4.99
N ILE A 35 6.69 -12.43 -5.19
CA ILE A 35 6.20 -12.05 -6.52
C ILE A 35 7.38 -11.67 -7.43
N ILE A 36 8.30 -10.84 -6.93
CA ILE A 36 9.48 -10.40 -7.67
C ILE A 36 10.38 -11.60 -7.99
N GLN A 37 10.64 -12.47 -7.01
CA GLN A 37 11.50 -13.64 -7.19
C GLN A 37 10.96 -14.61 -8.25
N GLU A 38 9.65 -14.85 -8.27
CA GLU A 38 9.03 -15.84 -9.16
C GLU A 38 8.64 -15.27 -10.52
N TYR A 39 8.28 -13.98 -10.59
CA TYR A 39 7.67 -13.37 -11.78
C TYR A 39 8.32 -12.05 -12.25
N GLY A 40 9.30 -11.53 -11.51
CA GLY A 40 9.97 -10.26 -11.82
C GLY A 40 9.23 -9.01 -11.31
N GLU A 41 9.92 -7.88 -11.41
CA GLU A 41 9.49 -6.57 -10.90
C GLU A 41 8.31 -5.99 -11.69
N GLU A 42 8.33 -6.15 -13.01
CA GLU A 42 7.25 -5.72 -13.91
C GLU A 42 5.92 -6.35 -13.48
N ARG A 43 5.93 -7.62 -13.10
CA ARG A 43 4.71 -8.31 -12.65
C ARG A 43 4.16 -7.69 -11.36
N LEU A 44 5.03 -7.29 -10.42
CA LEU A 44 4.57 -6.61 -9.21
C LEU A 44 3.93 -5.26 -9.55
N LEU A 45 4.53 -4.50 -10.48
CA LEU A 45 3.97 -3.22 -10.92
C LEU A 45 2.60 -3.39 -11.59
N GLU A 46 2.43 -4.40 -12.44
CA GLU A 46 1.13 -4.74 -13.03
C GLU A 46 0.07 -5.03 -11.96
N LEU A 47 0.41 -5.86 -10.96
CA LEU A 47 -0.51 -6.21 -9.88
C LEU A 47 -0.89 -4.99 -9.03
N ILE A 48 0.09 -4.17 -8.63
CA ILE A 48 -0.14 -2.96 -7.84
C ILE A 48 -0.95 -1.92 -8.63
N SER A 49 -0.80 -1.87 -9.97
CA SER A 49 -1.58 -0.97 -10.83
C SER A 49 -3.08 -1.34 -10.86
N ASN A 50 -3.42 -2.59 -10.59
CA ASN A 50 -4.81 -3.03 -10.51
C ASN A 50 -5.43 -2.58 -9.17
N PRO A 51 -6.44 -1.69 -9.19
CA PRO A 51 -7.00 -1.12 -7.97
C PRO A 51 -7.67 -2.16 -7.07
N HIS A 52 -8.24 -3.23 -7.64
CA HIS A 52 -8.85 -4.30 -6.85
C HIS A 52 -7.78 -5.14 -6.15
N TRP A 53 -6.70 -5.45 -6.85
CA TRP A 53 -5.59 -6.19 -6.25
C TRP A 53 -4.89 -5.35 -5.18
N PHE A 54 -4.65 -4.06 -5.43
CA PHE A 54 -4.08 -3.15 -4.45
C PHE A 54 -4.95 -3.03 -3.19
N GLN A 55 -6.27 -2.92 -3.35
CA GLN A 55 -7.20 -2.91 -2.22
C GLN A 55 -7.16 -4.23 -1.45
N ALA A 56 -7.13 -5.37 -2.15
CA ALA A 56 -7.01 -6.69 -1.53
C ALA A 56 -5.70 -6.84 -0.77
N LEU A 57 -4.58 -6.36 -1.33
CA LEU A 57 -3.29 -6.31 -0.67
C LEU A 57 -3.40 -5.49 0.63
N SER A 58 -3.99 -4.30 0.59
CA SER A 58 -4.19 -3.50 1.79
C SER A 58 -4.94 -4.26 2.89
N CYS A 59 -5.98 -5.00 2.50
CA CYS A 59 -6.72 -5.86 3.42
C CYS A 59 -5.84 -6.97 4.02
N VAL A 60 -5.04 -7.65 3.19
CA VAL A 60 -4.11 -8.70 3.62
C VAL A 60 -3.04 -8.16 4.58
N LEU A 61 -2.59 -6.92 4.39
CA LEU A 61 -1.64 -6.28 5.30
C LEU A 61 -2.25 -5.95 6.67
N GLY A 62 -3.57 -6.07 6.85
CA GLY A 62 -4.25 -5.86 8.12
C GLY A 62 -4.98 -4.52 8.22
N TYR A 63 -5.28 -3.89 7.09
CA TYR A 63 -6.21 -2.77 7.01
C TYR A 63 -7.61 -3.25 6.68
N ASP A 64 -8.65 -2.53 7.13
CA ASP A 64 -10.00 -2.83 6.67
C ASP A 64 -10.39 -1.97 5.47
N TRP A 65 -11.28 -2.51 4.64
CA TRP A 65 -11.76 -1.89 3.41
C TRP A 65 -12.32 -0.47 3.60
N HIS A 66 -12.92 -0.20 4.75
CA HIS A 66 -13.53 1.09 5.12
C HIS A 66 -12.57 2.07 5.82
N SER A 67 -11.26 1.82 5.79
CA SER A 67 -10.30 2.73 6.40
C SER A 67 -10.01 3.91 5.48
N SER A 68 -10.07 5.14 6.01
CA SER A 68 -9.76 6.34 5.21
C SER A 68 -8.29 6.46 4.78
N GLY A 69 -7.40 5.70 5.44
CA GLY A 69 -5.96 5.72 5.21
C GLY A 69 -5.42 4.58 4.34
N THR A 70 -6.27 3.71 3.81
CA THR A 70 -5.90 2.46 3.11
C THR A 70 -4.81 2.68 2.07
N THR A 71 -5.03 3.60 1.12
CA THR A 71 -4.03 3.88 0.08
C THR A 71 -2.75 4.47 0.67
N THR A 72 -2.86 5.50 1.51
CA THR A 72 -1.69 6.17 2.08
C THR A 72 -0.80 5.22 2.88
N VAL A 73 -1.38 4.41 3.75
CA VAL A 73 -0.60 3.55 4.65
C VAL A 73 -0.05 2.34 3.92
N THR A 74 -0.80 1.77 2.96
CA THR A 74 -0.32 0.68 2.10
C THR A 74 0.86 1.14 1.25
N THR A 75 0.77 2.31 0.61
CA THR A 75 1.88 2.88 -0.17
C THR A 75 3.09 3.20 0.71
N ALA A 76 2.90 3.67 1.94
CA ALA A 76 4.01 3.89 2.88
C ALA A 76 4.68 2.56 3.27
N ALA A 77 3.89 1.52 3.56
CA ALA A 77 4.43 0.20 3.88
C ALA A 77 5.20 -0.40 2.70
N LEU A 78 4.67 -0.26 1.47
CA LEU A 78 5.36 -0.66 0.24
C LEU A 78 6.65 0.14 0.01
N LYS A 79 6.65 1.45 0.30
CA LYS A 79 7.86 2.28 0.17
C LYS A 79 9.01 1.77 1.03
N GLU A 80 8.73 1.31 2.25
CA GLU A 80 9.75 0.71 3.13
C GLU A 80 10.10 -0.72 2.70
N ALA A 81 9.09 -1.53 2.38
CA ALA A 81 9.28 -2.93 2.00
C ALA A 81 10.07 -3.10 0.70
N LEU A 82 9.87 -2.20 -0.28
CA LEU A 82 10.50 -2.31 -1.60
C LEU A 82 11.89 -1.69 -1.68
N ALA A 83 12.37 -1.03 -0.63
CA ALA A 83 13.69 -0.39 -0.61
C ALA A 83 14.88 -1.31 -0.94
N PRO A 84 14.87 -2.63 -0.64
CA PRO A 84 15.93 -3.56 -1.05
C PRO A 84 15.86 -4.05 -2.50
N TYR A 85 14.82 -3.68 -3.26
CA TYR A 85 14.58 -4.13 -4.65
C TYR A 85 14.79 -2.99 -5.63
N ASP A 86 14.82 -3.26 -6.94
CA ASP A 86 14.97 -2.20 -7.95
C ASP A 86 13.64 -1.45 -8.23
N ILE A 87 12.86 -1.20 -7.17
CA ILE A 87 11.56 -0.52 -7.22
C ILE A 87 11.51 0.62 -6.21
N ALA A 88 11.23 1.82 -6.71
CA ALA A 88 11.02 3.01 -5.89
C ALA A 88 9.54 3.42 -5.82
N VAL A 89 9.09 3.76 -4.61
CA VAL A 89 7.78 4.37 -4.36
C VAL A 89 7.98 5.85 -4.03
N ALA A 90 7.29 6.73 -4.75
CA ALA A 90 7.29 8.18 -4.53
C ALA A 90 5.92 8.69 -4.05
N GLY A 91 5.90 9.86 -3.42
CA GLY A 91 4.69 10.52 -2.95
C GLY A 91 4.25 10.08 -1.55
N GLY A 92 3.00 10.39 -1.22
CA GLY A 92 2.42 10.18 0.09
C GLY A 92 1.35 11.24 0.41
N LYS A 93 0.68 11.08 1.56
CA LYS A 93 -0.40 11.98 1.97
C LYS A 93 0.08 13.43 2.08
N GLY A 94 -0.53 14.33 1.31
CA GLY A 94 -0.21 15.76 1.31
C GLY A 94 1.06 16.14 0.54
N MET A 95 1.69 15.20 -0.18
CA MET A 95 2.99 15.40 -0.83
C MET A 95 2.92 15.72 -2.33
N ALA A 96 1.73 15.92 -2.90
CA ALA A 96 1.52 16.06 -4.35
C ALA A 96 2.47 17.07 -5.02
N ARG A 97 2.78 18.21 -4.37
CA ARG A 97 3.70 19.23 -4.90
C ARG A 97 5.17 18.82 -4.92
N LYS A 98 5.55 17.85 -4.08
CA LYS A 98 6.93 17.36 -3.91
C LYS A 98 7.18 16.06 -4.65
N THR A 99 6.13 15.33 -5.03
CA THR A 99 6.24 14.02 -5.68
C THR A 99 7.09 14.06 -6.94
N LEU A 100 6.99 15.11 -7.77
CA LEU A 100 7.78 15.22 -9.00
C LEU A 100 9.28 15.28 -8.71
N GLY A 101 9.71 16.09 -7.74
CA GLY A 101 11.11 16.15 -7.33
C GLY A 101 11.58 14.83 -6.69
N GLU A 102 10.73 14.19 -5.87
CA GLU A 102 11.04 12.87 -5.30
C GLU A 102 11.23 11.79 -6.37
N ILE A 103 10.49 11.87 -7.50
CA ILE A 103 10.69 10.97 -8.64
C ILE A 103 12.07 11.20 -9.27
N GLU A 104 12.45 12.45 -9.53
CA GLU A 104 13.77 12.78 -10.10
C GLU A 104 14.91 12.32 -9.17
N GLU A 105 14.81 12.60 -7.87
CA GLU A 105 15.78 12.20 -6.85
C GLU A 105 15.94 10.68 -6.76
N LYS A 106 14.84 9.94 -6.86
CA LYS A 106 14.85 8.47 -6.82
C LYS A 106 15.34 7.87 -8.12
N ALA A 107 14.94 8.43 -9.27
CA ALA A 107 15.40 7.97 -10.57
C ALA A 107 16.92 8.07 -10.71
N ALA A 108 17.57 9.05 -10.09
CA ALA A 108 19.03 9.17 -10.08
C ALA A 108 19.77 8.07 -9.27
N GLN A 109 19.05 7.21 -8.56
CA GLN A 109 19.61 6.12 -7.74
C GLN A 109 19.55 4.75 -8.43
N PHE A 110 18.88 4.66 -9.59
CA PHE A 110 18.83 3.49 -10.47
C PHE A 110 19.72 3.72 -11.70
#